data_AF-A0A1S2YWZ2-F1
#
_entry.id   AF-A0A1S2YWZ2-F1
#
_cell.length_a   1.000
_cell.length_b   1.000
_cell.length_c   1.000
_cell.angle_alpha   90.00
_cell.angle_beta   90.00
_cell.angle_gamma   90.00
#
_symmetry.space_group_name_H-M   'P 1'
#
loop_
_entity.id
_entity.type
_entity.pdbx_description
1 polymer ?
#
loop_
_entity_poly.entity_id
_entity_poly.type
_entity_poly.pdbx_seq_one_letter_code
_entity_poly.pdbx_strand_id
1 'polypeptide(L)'
;MALSLAINLPPPLRDNLLRLQPLAPQFQFKFPIPSARIRCSSSFNHISLKMVRVTPNNNPLVCHFHTAQFGGEVRRRMIRRLWCVQSQSASSSLFSSTSTTITNNTKKSIVLLGAPQVSTIVLDALLTASALPHSSFEVAAIVTQPAARRDRGKKLMLSPLANYALDRGFSSHLIFTPQRAGDDTFLSDLKALQPQLCITAAYGNILPTKFLDIPSAGTVNIHPSLLPIYRGAAPVQRALQDGVKQTGVSLAFTVRALDAGPIIATETIEVDDHIKAPDLLELLFHKGSKLLIAELPSIFDGSARVKAQPQDDSKATLAPKIGPDESWLFFDQEAPVLHNKVRAFSGWPGTRAKIQAVDKDGQKKTLEIKIITTRVCSHENEHFNEADDIAFVNGALVFPCGRGTSLEVLEVQLPGKNVVKAAAFWNGLRGQKLKKL
;
A
#
# COMPACT_ATOMS: atom_id res chain seq x y z
N MET A 1 20.02 16.28 0.37
CA MET A 1 19.91 16.48 -1.09
C MET A 1 18.66 17.30 -1.32
N ALA A 2 18.79 18.57 -1.73
CA ALA A 2 17.67 19.52 -1.71
C ALA A 2 17.08 19.74 -3.11
N LEU A 3 15.75 19.64 -3.20
CA LEU A 3 14.90 20.12 -4.30
C LEU A 3 13.62 20.66 -3.62
N SER A 4 12.90 21.67 -4.13
CA SER A 4 13.25 22.78 -5.03
C SER A 4 12.04 23.70 -5.08
N LEU A 5 12.03 24.80 -4.32
CA LEU A 5 10.95 25.80 -4.42
C LEU A 5 11.52 27.22 -4.55
N ALA A 6 11.77 27.58 -5.80
CA ALA A 6 11.85 28.95 -6.31
C ALA A 6 10.94 28.97 -7.56
N ILE A 7 10.40 30.10 -8.04
CA ILE A 7 10.84 31.50 -7.92
C ILE A 7 9.60 32.40 -7.76
N ASN A 8 9.68 33.45 -6.92
CA ASN A 8 9.17 34.80 -7.22
C ASN A 8 9.45 35.78 -6.05
N LEU A 9 10.71 36.23 -5.96
CA LEU A 9 11.12 37.38 -5.14
C LEU A 9 12.13 38.24 -5.93
N PRO A 10 12.06 39.58 -5.85
CA PRO A 10 12.95 40.49 -6.57
C PRO A 10 14.38 40.53 -5.97
N PRO A 11 15.37 41.13 -6.67
CA PRO A 11 16.79 40.76 -6.51
C PRO A 11 17.49 40.92 -5.15
N PRO A 12 17.27 41.95 -4.31
CA PRO A 12 18.22 42.29 -3.23
C PRO A 12 18.15 41.40 -1.97
N LEU A 13 17.37 40.32 -1.99
CA LEU A 13 17.09 39.47 -0.82
C LEU A 13 17.74 38.07 -0.86
N ARG A 14 18.70 37.82 -1.76
CA ARG A 14 19.35 36.49 -1.88
C ARG A 14 20.59 36.26 -1.00
N ASP A 15 21.34 37.30 -0.64
CA ASP A 15 22.77 37.13 -0.37
C ASP A 15 23.17 36.96 1.12
N ASN A 16 22.21 36.76 2.03
CA ASN A 16 22.46 36.67 3.49
C ASN A 16 22.11 35.33 4.15
N LEU A 17 21.89 34.25 3.39
CA LEU A 17 21.61 32.90 3.92
C LEU A 17 22.82 31.95 3.91
N LEU A 18 23.98 32.44 4.38
CA LEU A 18 25.20 31.65 4.59
C LEU A 18 25.91 32.00 5.91
N ARG A 19 25.35 31.53 7.05
CA ARG A 19 26.07 31.23 8.30
C ARG A 19 25.15 30.59 9.37
N LEU A 20 25.79 29.89 10.31
CA LEU A 20 25.28 29.30 11.57
C LEU A 20 24.45 28.00 11.51
N GLN A 21 24.94 27.03 12.28
CA GLN A 21 24.27 25.90 12.92
C GLN A 21 24.72 25.91 14.40
N PRO A 22 24.20 25.05 15.30
CA PRO A 22 22.80 24.79 15.58
C PRO A 22 22.50 24.93 17.09
N LEU A 23 21.24 25.11 17.49
CA LEU A 23 20.67 24.67 18.79
C LEU A 23 19.15 24.92 18.80
N ALA A 24 18.44 24.27 19.72
CA ALA A 24 16.97 24.13 19.71
C ALA A 24 16.36 24.42 21.09
N PRO A 25 15.03 24.70 21.22
CA PRO A 25 14.14 25.33 20.23
C PRO A 25 13.15 26.33 20.89
N GLN A 26 13.47 27.63 20.95
CA GLN A 26 12.47 28.68 21.22
C GLN A 26 12.78 29.95 20.42
N PHE A 27 11.84 30.37 19.56
CA PHE A 27 11.90 31.68 18.89
C PHE A 27 10.51 32.31 18.79
N GLN A 28 10.34 33.43 19.50
CA GLN A 28 9.30 34.41 19.19
C GLN A 28 9.77 35.28 18.03
N PHE A 29 8.88 35.60 17.08
CA PHE A 29 9.16 36.57 16.04
C PHE A 29 8.44 37.89 16.33
N LYS A 30 9.20 39.00 16.40
CA LYS A 30 8.70 40.37 16.34
C LYS A 30 9.05 40.96 14.98
N PHE A 31 8.09 41.60 14.32
CA PHE A 31 8.31 42.40 13.12
C PHE A 31 7.89 43.85 13.38
N PRO A 32 8.62 44.86 12.87
CA PRO A 32 8.20 46.26 12.89
C PRO A 32 7.11 46.55 11.83
N ILE A 33 6.46 47.69 12.05
CA ILE A 33 5.25 48.25 11.40
C ILE A 33 5.70 49.31 10.35
N PRO A 34 4.92 49.79 9.33
CA PRO A 34 3.46 49.70 9.08
C PRO A 34 2.98 49.28 7.66
N SER A 35 1.65 49.15 7.55
CA SER A 35 0.79 49.48 6.39
C SER A 35 1.07 48.86 5.00
N ALA A 36 0.29 47.83 4.68
CA ALA A 36 -0.13 47.52 3.30
C ALA A 36 -1.63 47.15 3.29
N ARG A 37 -2.39 47.64 2.30
CA ARG A 37 -3.78 47.22 2.05
C ARG A 37 -3.79 46.16 0.96
N ILE A 38 -4.37 45.00 1.21
CA ILE A 38 -4.65 43.99 0.18
C ILE A 38 -6.16 43.88 0.01
N ARG A 39 -6.65 44.09 -1.22
CA ARG A 39 -8.05 43.79 -1.59
C ARG A 39 -8.14 42.31 -1.92
N CYS A 40 -9.24 41.68 -1.52
CA CYS A 40 -9.61 40.33 -1.95
C CYS A 40 -10.91 40.41 -2.76
N SER A 41 -11.04 39.59 -3.80
CA SER A 41 -12.19 39.58 -4.70
C SER A 41 -12.68 38.15 -4.94
N SER A 42 -13.90 37.86 -4.44
CA SER A 42 -14.91 36.92 -4.98
C SER A 42 -14.46 35.51 -5.43
N SER A 43 -15.05 34.39 -4.97
CA SER A 43 -16.42 34.24 -4.44
C SER A 43 -16.67 32.89 -3.73
N PHE A 44 -17.83 32.78 -3.09
CA PHE A 44 -18.50 31.55 -2.60
C PHE A 44 -17.76 30.62 -1.61
N ASN A 45 -17.68 31.00 -0.33
CA ASN A 45 -18.75 30.67 0.64
C ASN A 45 -18.54 31.33 2.02
N HIS A 46 -19.59 31.43 2.82
CA HIS A 46 -19.66 32.33 3.98
C HIS A 46 -19.03 31.80 5.28
N ILE A 47 -17.89 32.37 5.69
CA ILE A 47 -17.55 32.58 7.11
C ILE A 47 -16.97 34.00 7.28
N SER A 48 -17.64 34.83 8.09
CA SER A 48 -17.20 36.21 8.37
C SER A 48 -16.65 36.34 9.79
N LEU A 49 -15.32 36.30 9.95
CA LEU A 49 -14.66 36.57 11.23
C LEU A 49 -14.54 38.08 11.48
N LYS A 50 -15.17 38.55 12.55
CA LYS A 50 -15.18 39.97 12.95
C LYS A 50 -14.14 40.19 14.06
N MET A 51 -13.02 40.85 13.74
CA MET A 51 -11.99 41.17 14.75
C MET A 51 -12.56 42.09 15.85
N VAL A 52 -12.27 41.74 17.11
CA VAL A 52 -12.46 42.61 18.26
C VAL A 52 -11.12 43.25 18.62
N ARG A 53 -11.16 44.52 19.02
CA ARG A 53 -10.00 45.36 19.31
C ARG A 53 -9.36 44.95 20.64
N VAL A 54 -8.05 44.69 20.65
CA VAL A 54 -7.29 44.37 21.87
C VAL A 54 -6.54 45.60 22.37
N THR A 55 -6.65 45.90 23.65
CA THR A 55 -5.78 46.84 24.40
C THR A 55 -4.78 46.05 25.25
N PRO A 56 -3.57 46.58 25.50
CA PRO A 56 -2.55 45.85 26.25
C PRO A 56 -2.78 45.92 27.77
N ASN A 57 -2.76 44.76 28.43
CA ASN A 57 -2.28 44.65 29.81
C ASN A 57 -1.92 43.19 30.13
N ASN A 58 -1.01 43.00 31.10
CA ASN A 58 -0.38 41.72 31.37
C ASN A 58 -1.29 40.77 32.18
N ASN A 59 -1.77 39.69 31.55
CA ASN A 59 -1.89 38.35 32.15
C ASN A 59 -2.28 37.31 31.09
N PRO A 60 -1.86 36.03 31.21
CA PRO A 60 -2.29 34.97 30.31
C PRO A 60 -3.74 34.55 30.61
N LEU A 61 -4.62 34.59 29.60
CA LEU A 61 -5.99 34.10 29.69
C LEU A 61 -6.22 32.88 28.80
N VAL A 62 -6.94 31.90 29.33
CA VAL A 62 -7.31 30.66 28.64
C VAL A 62 -8.54 30.89 27.76
N CYS A 63 -8.43 30.61 26.47
CA CYS A 63 -9.55 30.68 25.53
C CYS A 63 -10.28 29.33 25.46
N HIS A 64 -11.49 29.27 26.02
CA HIS A 64 -12.42 28.17 25.74
C HIS A 64 -13.12 28.40 24.40
N PHE A 65 -13.21 27.36 23.57
CA PHE A 65 -14.05 27.37 22.37
C PHE A 65 -15.45 26.86 22.71
N HIS A 66 -16.47 27.44 22.09
CA HIS A 66 -17.85 26.93 22.10
C HIS A 66 -18.39 26.90 20.67
N THR A 67 -18.99 25.78 20.29
CA THR A 67 -19.68 25.60 19.00
C THR A 67 -21.04 26.29 19.03
N ALA A 68 -21.25 27.28 18.16
CA ALA A 68 -22.54 27.94 18.00
C ALA A 68 -23.42 27.22 16.96
N GLN A 69 -24.67 26.98 17.30
CA GLN A 69 -25.67 26.32 16.45
C GLN A 69 -26.73 27.37 16.02
N PHE A 70 -27.06 27.43 14.73
CA PHE A 70 -28.12 28.32 14.20
C PHE A 70 -29.49 27.63 14.23
N GLY A 71 -30.58 28.41 14.22
CA GLY A 71 -31.95 27.86 14.22
C GLY A 71 -33.07 28.88 13.96
N GLY A 72 -34.31 28.39 14.09
CA GLY A 72 -35.60 29.06 13.84
C GLY A 72 -36.33 28.50 12.61
N GLU A 73 -37.67 28.43 12.53
CA GLU A 73 -38.78 28.32 13.52
C GLU A 73 -39.98 27.68 12.70
N VAL A 74 -41.26 27.57 13.06
CA VAL A 74 -42.12 28.23 14.05
C VAL A 74 -43.11 27.22 14.69
N ARG A 75 -43.37 27.27 16.01
CA ARG A 75 -44.74 27.26 16.64
C ARG A 75 -44.83 26.96 18.15
N ARG A 76 -45.80 27.65 18.76
CA ARG A 76 -46.12 27.72 20.20
C ARG A 76 -46.74 26.43 20.78
N ARG A 77 -46.37 26.08 22.02
CA ARG A 77 -47.32 26.02 23.15
C ARG A 77 -46.62 26.15 24.51
N MET A 78 -47.29 26.78 25.46
CA MET A 78 -46.83 26.85 26.86
C MET A 78 -47.18 25.56 27.60
N ILE A 79 -46.40 25.20 28.61
CA ILE A 79 -46.89 24.89 29.97
C ILE A 79 -45.73 25.11 30.96
N ARG A 80 -46.04 25.67 32.13
CA ARG A 80 -45.09 25.85 33.25
C ARG A 80 -45.13 24.63 34.16
N ARG A 81 -43.99 24.27 34.76
CA ARG A 81 -43.88 24.03 36.22
C ARG A 81 -42.41 24.02 36.66
N LEU A 82 -42.09 24.87 37.63
CA LEU A 82 -40.93 24.68 38.50
C LEU A 82 -41.33 23.70 39.60
N TRP A 83 -40.37 22.93 40.11
CA TRP A 83 -40.31 22.63 41.54
C TRP A 83 -38.86 22.55 42.00
N CYS A 84 -38.51 23.45 42.93
CA CYS A 84 -37.38 23.27 43.82
C CYS A 84 -37.93 22.72 45.14
N VAL A 85 -37.29 21.71 45.70
CA VAL A 85 -37.39 21.34 47.12
C VAL A 85 -35.97 21.13 47.62
N GLN A 86 -35.68 21.60 48.83
CA GLN A 86 -34.33 21.59 49.40
C GLN A 86 -34.07 20.29 50.19
N SER A 87 -32.78 19.97 50.33
CA SER A 87 -32.12 19.31 51.48
C SER A 87 -32.95 18.47 52.46
N GLN A 88 -32.48 17.26 52.75
CA GLN A 88 -31.67 17.06 53.97
C GLN A 88 -30.85 15.76 53.93
N SER A 89 -29.93 15.63 54.88
CA SER A 89 -28.91 14.58 54.97
C SER A 89 -29.26 13.49 55.98
N ALA A 90 -29.06 12.22 55.63
CA ALA A 90 -28.84 11.14 56.58
C ALA A 90 -27.91 10.09 55.95
N SER A 91 -26.96 9.57 56.74
CA SER A 91 -25.95 8.60 56.29
C SER A 91 -26.30 7.17 56.72
N SER A 92 -26.12 6.20 55.81
CA SER A 92 -25.79 4.82 56.18
C SER A 92 -24.99 4.18 55.05
N SER A 93 -23.81 3.65 55.37
CA SER A 93 -22.83 3.19 54.39
C SER A 93 -22.85 1.68 54.23
N LEU A 94 -23.66 1.17 53.30
CA LEU A 94 -23.55 -0.20 52.82
C LEU A 94 -22.45 -0.28 51.73
N PHE A 95 -21.21 -0.41 52.18
CA PHE A 95 -20.10 -0.78 51.30
C PHE A 95 -20.25 -2.25 50.86
N SER A 96 -21.07 -2.47 49.84
CA SER A 96 -20.98 -3.68 49.03
C SER A 96 -19.61 -3.67 48.34
N SER A 97 -18.71 -4.53 48.78
CA SER A 97 -17.39 -4.70 48.19
C SER A 97 -17.52 -5.44 46.86
N THR A 98 -18.02 -4.76 45.83
CA THR A 98 -17.74 -5.18 44.46
C THR A 98 -16.24 -5.09 44.25
N SER A 99 -15.56 -6.24 44.29
CA SER A 99 -14.21 -6.37 43.78
C SER A 99 -14.23 -6.07 42.28
N THR A 100 -14.13 -4.79 41.94
CA THR A 100 -13.74 -4.34 40.62
C THR A 100 -12.31 -4.81 40.41
N THR A 101 -12.16 -6.06 39.96
CA THR A 101 -10.88 -6.62 39.57
C THR A 101 -10.39 -5.77 38.41
N ILE A 102 -9.50 -4.81 38.72
CA ILE A 102 -8.75 -4.07 37.72
C ILE A 102 -7.79 -5.08 37.12
N THR A 103 -8.29 -5.80 36.12
CA THR A 103 -7.45 -6.56 35.21
C THR A 103 -6.54 -5.55 34.56
N ASN A 104 -5.26 -5.57 34.94
CA ASN A 104 -4.21 -4.96 34.15
C ASN A 104 -4.21 -5.70 32.81
N ASN A 105 -5.03 -5.22 31.88
CA ASN A 105 -5.29 -5.85 30.60
C ASN A 105 -4.10 -5.57 29.68
N THR A 106 -2.99 -6.22 29.99
CA THR A 106 -1.73 -6.12 29.28
C THR A 106 -1.97 -6.42 27.81
N LYS A 107 -1.71 -5.42 26.97
CA LYS A 107 -1.98 -5.54 25.54
C LYS A 107 -1.16 -6.68 24.96
N LYS A 108 -1.81 -7.48 24.13
CA LYS A 108 -1.19 -8.60 23.43
C LYS A 108 -0.16 -8.08 22.43
N SER A 109 1.10 -8.46 22.63
CA SER A 109 2.24 -8.03 21.83
C SER A 109 2.18 -8.64 20.41
N ILE A 110 2.05 -7.80 19.39
CA ILE A 110 2.15 -8.16 17.97
C ILE A 110 3.48 -7.69 17.38
N VAL A 111 4.10 -8.55 16.58
CA VAL A 111 5.27 -8.20 15.77
C VAL A 111 4.97 -8.40 14.28
N LEU A 112 5.11 -7.33 13.49
CA LEU A 112 4.88 -7.35 12.04
C LEU A 112 6.18 -7.65 11.27
N LEU A 113 6.15 -8.63 10.38
CA LEU A 113 7.26 -9.01 9.51
C LEU A 113 6.92 -8.69 8.05
N GLY A 114 7.63 -7.75 7.44
CA GLY A 114 7.36 -7.29 6.07
C GLY A 114 8.48 -6.47 5.47
N ALA A 115 8.35 -6.03 4.22
CA ALA A 115 9.41 -5.27 3.53
C ALA A 115 8.95 -4.42 2.32
N PRO A 116 8.16 -4.93 1.35
CA PRO A 116 7.68 -4.11 0.23
C PRO A 116 6.62 -3.09 0.67
N GLN A 117 6.22 -2.21 -0.25
CA GLN A 117 5.23 -1.16 0.02
C GLN A 117 3.91 -1.73 0.56
N VAL A 118 3.42 -2.85 0.03
CA VAL A 118 2.15 -3.46 0.47
C VAL A 118 2.15 -3.94 1.93
N SER A 119 3.32 -4.12 2.55
CA SER A 119 3.42 -4.38 4.00
C SER A 119 2.99 -3.17 4.84
N THR A 120 3.02 -1.94 4.31
CA THR A 120 2.59 -0.73 5.05
C THR A 120 1.08 -0.70 5.27
N ILE A 121 0.30 -1.33 4.39
CA ILE A 121 -1.16 -1.47 4.52
C ILE A 121 -1.49 -2.26 5.80
N VAL A 122 -0.73 -3.33 6.05
CA VAL A 122 -0.88 -4.18 7.24
C VAL A 122 -0.46 -3.42 8.50
N LEU A 123 0.64 -2.66 8.45
CA LEU A 123 1.08 -1.82 9.56
C LEU A 123 0.05 -0.75 9.91
N ASP A 124 -0.50 -0.04 8.92
CA ASP A 124 -1.45 1.04 9.14
C ASP A 124 -2.77 0.52 9.73
N ALA A 125 -3.25 -0.64 9.26
CA ALA A 125 -4.40 -1.34 9.84
C ALA A 125 -4.15 -1.78 11.29
N LEU A 126 -2.99 -2.38 11.57
CA LEU A 126 -2.61 -2.81 12.92
C LEU A 126 -2.46 -1.62 13.88
N LEU A 127 -1.77 -0.55 13.48
CA LEU A 127 -1.62 0.66 14.29
C LEU A 127 -2.98 1.30 14.58
N THR A 128 -3.82 1.48 13.55
CA THR A 128 -5.17 2.06 13.69
C THR A 128 -6.05 1.26 14.64
N ALA A 129 -6.06 -0.08 14.52
CA ALA A 129 -6.83 -0.94 15.41
C ALA A 129 -6.22 -1.05 16.83
N SER A 130 -4.89 -0.92 16.97
CA SER A 130 -4.22 -0.89 18.29
C SER A 130 -4.50 0.39 19.10
N ALA A 131 -4.82 1.49 18.40
CA ALA A 131 -5.11 2.80 19.00
C ALA A 131 -6.55 2.95 19.53
N LEU A 132 -7.44 1.99 19.28
CA LEU A 132 -8.82 2.03 19.77
C LEU A 132 -8.87 1.86 21.31
N PRO A 133 -9.79 2.55 22.04
CA PRO A 133 -9.84 2.53 23.50
C PRO A 133 -10.01 1.15 24.16
N HIS A 134 -10.58 0.19 23.43
CA HIS A 134 -10.81 -1.19 23.89
C HIS A 134 -9.95 -2.21 23.12
N SER A 135 -8.87 -1.75 22.47
CA SER A 135 -7.97 -2.66 21.76
C SER A 135 -7.23 -3.56 22.73
N SER A 136 -7.31 -4.87 22.48
CA SER A 136 -6.65 -5.90 23.28
C SER A 136 -5.17 -6.10 22.91
N PHE A 137 -4.63 -5.37 21.94
CA PHE A 137 -3.29 -5.60 21.39
C PHE A 137 -2.51 -4.31 21.06
N GLU A 138 -1.21 -4.45 20.86
CA GLU A 138 -0.30 -3.40 20.40
C GLU A 138 0.75 -3.92 19.42
N VAL A 139 1.28 -3.03 18.57
CA VAL A 139 2.40 -3.35 17.67
C VAL A 139 3.71 -3.08 18.41
N ALA A 140 4.26 -4.12 19.05
CA ALA A 140 5.46 -4.02 19.87
C ALA A 140 6.74 -3.85 19.03
N ALA A 141 6.79 -4.45 17.83
CA ALA A 141 7.94 -4.29 16.93
C ALA A 141 7.60 -4.56 15.46
N ILE A 142 8.54 -4.18 14.59
CA ILE A 142 8.56 -4.49 13.17
C ILE A 142 9.87 -5.20 12.85
N VAL A 143 9.81 -6.31 12.13
CA VAL A 143 10.98 -6.98 11.53
C VAL A 143 10.92 -6.76 10.02
N THR A 144 12.04 -6.32 9.44
CA THR A 144 12.09 -5.99 8.03
C THR A 144 13.45 -6.29 7.41
N GLN A 145 13.51 -6.17 6.08
CA GLN A 145 14.73 -6.46 5.34
C GLN A 145 15.77 -5.34 5.54
N PRO A 146 17.07 -5.68 5.67
CA PRO A 146 18.15 -4.70 5.80
C PRO A 146 18.16 -3.62 4.70
N ALA A 147 18.82 -2.50 5.00
CA ALA A 147 19.05 -1.44 4.03
C ALA A 147 19.78 -1.99 2.79
N ALA A 148 19.22 -1.73 1.60
CA ALA A 148 19.66 -2.32 0.35
C ALA A 148 19.90 -1.26 -0.72
N ARG A 149 20.80 -1.56 -1.67
CA ARG A 149 21.06 -0.69 -2.83
C ARG A 149 19.91 -0.78 -3.83
N ARG A 150 19.13 0.29 -3.95
CA ARG A 150 17.89 0.34 -4.77
C ARG A 150 17.93 1.49 -5.78
N ASP A 151 17.01 1.43 -6.74
CA ASP A 151 16.76 2.37 -7.83
C ASP A 151 17.95 2.69 -8.76
N ARG A 152 17.70 3.56 -9.75
CA ARG A 152 18.75 4.11 -10.62
C ARG A 152 19.71 4.94 -9.78
N GLY A 153 20.99 4.57 -9.82
CA GLY A 153 22.03 5.10 -8.93
C GLY A 153 22.36 4.22 -7.72
N LYS A 154 21.64 3.10 -7.49
CA LYS A 154 21.97 2.09 -6.46
C LYS A 154 22.19 2.68 -5.05
N LYS A 155 21.40 3.69 -4.67
CA LYS A 155 21.49 4.33 -3.35
C LYS A 155 21.14 3.31 -2.26
N LEU A 156 21.86 3.34 -1.14
CA LEU A 156 21.48 2.58 0.05
C LEU A 156 20.20 3.18 0.64
N MET A 157 19.13 2.40 0.72
CA MET A 157 17.83 2.83 1.27
C MET A 157 17.27 1.75 2.19
N LEU A 158 16.51 2.16 3.20
CA LEU A 158 15.76 1.23 4.06
C LEU A 158 14.65 0.52 3.25
N SER A 159 13.96 -0.43 3.87
CA SER A 159 12.73 -0.97 3.29
C SER A 159 11.61 0.09 3.27
N PRO A 160 10.67 0.04 2.31
CA PRO A 160 9.42 0.80 2.37
C PRO A 160 8.73 0.72 3.73
N LEU A 161 8.68 -0.48 4.33
CA LEU A 161 8.09 -0.65 5.66
C LEU A 161 8.86 0.10 6.76
N ALA A 162 10.20 0.08 6.75
CA ALA A 162 11.00 0.82 7.73
C ALA A 162 10.86 2.35 7.58
N ASN A 163 10.94 2.87 6.35
CA ASN A 163 10.73 4.30 6.09
C ASN A 163 9.34 4.73 6.57
N TYR A 164 8.30 4.03 6.12
CA TYR A 164 6.91 4.35 6.45
C TYR A 164 6.64 4.24 7.96
N ALA A 165 7.22 3.25 8.65
CA ALA A 165 7.12 3.15 10.10
C ALA A 165 7.70 4.38 10.81
N LEU A 166 8.90 4.82 10.41
CA LEU A 166 9.54 6.03 10.94
C LEU A 166 8.72 7.29 10.63
N ASP A 167 8.18 7.40 9.40
CA ASP A 167 7.32 8.52 8.97
C ASP A 167 5.99 8.58 9.76
N ARG A 168 5.47 7.42 10.23
CA ARG A 168 4.31 7.32 11.13
C ARG A 168 4.67 7.51 12.61
N GLY A 169 5.94 7.78 12.94
CA GLY A 169 6.43 8.01 14.30
C GLY A 169 6.77 6.75 15.11
N PHE A 170 6.85 5.58 14.47
CA PHE A 170 7.25 4.33 15.13
C PHE A 170 8.71 4.38 15.56
N SER A 171 9.03 3.92 16.76
CA SER A 171 10.37 4.12 17.33
C SER A 171 11.42 3.24 16.65
N SER A 172 12.55 3.83 16.27
CA SER A 172 13.61 3.17 15.49
C SER A 172 14.22 1.94 16.19
N HIS A 173 14.26 1.93 17.53
CA HIS A 173 14.76 0.81 18.32
C HIS A 173 13.83 -0.43 18.30
N LEU A 174 12.61 -0.29 17.78
CA LEU A 174 11.64 -1.37 17.60
C LEU A 174 11.57 -1.87 16.14
N ILE A 175 12.50 -1.42 15.28
CA ILE A 175 12.60 -1.81 13.86
C ILE A 175 13.82 -2.72 13.66
N PHE A 176 13.61 -4.02 13.72
CA PHE A 176 14.64 -5.04 13.57
C PHE A 176 14.96 -5.29 12.09
N THR A 177 16.26 -5.33 11.77
CA THR A 177 16.75 -5.59 10.40
C THR A 177 17.81 -6.71 10.37
N PRO A 178 17.46 -7.94 10.79
CA PRO A 178 18.38 -9.08 10.75
C PRO A 178 18.72 -9.46 9.31
N GLN A 179 19.91 -10.04 9.10
CA GLN A 179 20.31 -10.56 7.78
C GLN A 179 19.56 -11.85 7.46
N ARG A 180 19.22 -12.64 8.48
CA ARG A 180 18.43 -13.88 8.38
C ARG A 180 17.46 -13.93 9.56
N ALA A 181 16.26 -14.46 9.35
CA ALA A 181 15.30 -14.73 10.43
C ALA A 181 15.76 -15.81 11.45
N GLY A 182 17.02 -16.28 11.34
CA GLY A 182 17.65 -17.24 12.24
C GLY A 182 18.90 -16.70 12.96
N ASP A 183 19.18 -15.40 12.87
CA ASP A 183 20.33 -14.77 13.54
C ASP A 183 20.09 -14.76 15.06
N ASP A 184 20.99 -15.35 15.86
CA ASP A 184 20.71 -15.67 17.28
C ASP A 184 20.61 -14.45 18.20
N THR A 185 21.31 -13.35 17.90
CA THR A 185 21.15 -12.07 18.63
C THR A 185 19.74 -11.52 18.43
N PHE A 186 19.28 -11.41 17.18
CA PHE A 186 17.92 -10.99 16.84
C PHE A 186 16.85 -11.89 17.49
N LEU A 187 17.07 -13.21 17.54
CA LEU A 187 16.14 -14.12 18.21
C LEU A 187 16.15 -13.98 19.74
N SER A 188 17.25 -13.52 20.34
CA SER A 188 17.29 -13.14 21.75
C SER A 188 16.47 -11.87 22.01
N ASP A 189 16.68 -10.83 21.20
CA ASP A 189 15.94 -9.57 21.30
C ASP A 189 14.43 -9.79 21.09
N LEU A 190 14.06 -10.59 20.09
CA LEU A 190 12.66 -10.94 19.81
C LEU A 190 12.01 -11.74 20.94
N LYS A 191 12.76 -12.61 21.65
CA LYS A 191 12.26 -13.31 22.84
C LYS A 191 12.03 -12.35 24.01
N ALA A 192 12.88 -11.34 24.18
CA ALA A 192 12.73 -10.34 25.24
C ALA A 192 11.46 -9.49 25.09
N LEU A 193 10.96 -9.31 23.86
CA LEU A 193 9.68 -8.64 23.57
C LEU A 193 8.42 -9.47 23.91
N GLN A 194 8.59 -10.75 24.28
CA GLN A 194 7.51 -11.70 24.56
C GLN A 194 6.31 -11.60 23.58
N PRO A 195 6.54 -11.66 22.25
CA PRO A 195 5.48 -11.54 21.26
C PRO A 195 4.45 -12.63 21.47
N GLN A 196 3.17 -12.27 21.41
CA GLN A 196 2.09 -13.24 21.44
C GLN A 196 1.74 -13.69 20.03
N LEU A 197 1.85 -12.81 19.03
CA LEU A 197 1.59 -13.11 17.63
C LEU A 197 2.63 -12.46 16.71
N CYS A 198 3.20 -13.25 15.81
CA CYS A 198 3.97 -12.73 14.68
C CYS A 198 3.12 -12.75 13.40
N ILE A 199 3.17 -11.69 12.61
CA ILE A 199 2.38 -11.56 11.37
C ILE A 199 3.33 -11.39 10.18
N THR A 200 3.33 -12.30 9.22
CA THR A 200 4.08 -12.16 7.97
C THR A 200 3.23 -11.53 6.87
N ALA A 201 3.80 -10.50 6.23
CA ALA A 201 3.23 -9.72 5.15
C ALA A 201 4.32 -9.44 4.10
N ALA A 202 4.59 -10.42 3.24
CA ALA A 202 5.64 -10.37 2.21
C ALA A 202 7.07 -10.09 2.75
N TYR A 203 7.45 -10.71 3.87
CA TYR A 203 8.76 -10.54 4.51
C TYR A 203 9.95 -11.08 3.69
N GLY A 204 9.77 -12.19 2.96
CA GLY A 204 10.74 -12.75 2.01
C GLY A 204 11.87 -13.61 2.60
N ASN A 205 12.04 -13.67 3.92
CA ASN A 205 12.95 -14.63 4.59
C ASN A 205 12.20 -15.91 4.99
N ILE A 206 12.85 -17.06 4.85
CA ILE A 206 12.38 -18.34 5.41
C ILE A 206 12.51 -18.30 6.94
N LEU A 207 11.42 -18.56 7.66
CA LEU A 207 11.42 -18.64 9.12
C LEU A 207 11.89 -20.03 9.59
N PRO A 208 12.93 -20.13 10.43
CA PRO A 208 13.34 -21.39 11.04
C PRO A 208 12.40 -21.76 12.21
N THR A 209 12.42 -23.03 12.64
CA THR A 209 11.62 -23.50 13.79
C THR A 209 11.89 -22.65 15.04
N LYS A 210 13.17 -22.38 15.36
CA LYS A 210 13.59 -21.50 16.47
C LYS A 210 13.10 -20.04 16.42
N PHE A 211 12.46 -19.60 15.33
CA PHE A 211 11.66 -18.38 15.25
C PHE A 211 10.18 -18.67 15.52
N LEU A 212 9.62 -19.66 14.81
CA LEU A 212 8.20 -20.04 14.90
C LEU A 212 7.78 -20.49 16.31
N ASP A 213 8.72 -21.00 17.10
CA ASP A 213 8.55 -21.41 18.50
C ASP A 213 8.49 -20.23 19.50
N ILE A 214 8.75 -18.98 19.06
CA ILE A 214 8.79 -17.80 19.95
C ILE A 214 7.39 -17.24 20.25
N PRO A 215 6.54 -16.90 19.25
CA PRO A 215 5.23 -16.30 19.53
C PRO A 215 4.23 -17.33 20.04
N SER A 216 3.57 -17.06 21.18
CA SER A 216 2.74 -18.06 21.88
C SER A 216 1.45 -18.45 21.14
N ALA A 217 0.82 -17.54 20.40
CA ALA A 217 -0.27 -17.84 19.47
C ALA A 217 0.23 -18.28 18.07
N GLY A 218 1.55 -18.32 17.87
CA GLY A 218 2.22 -18.71 16.62
C GLY A 218 2.50 -17.55 15.67
N THR A 219 2.86 -17.89 14.43
CA THR A 219 3.04 -16.93 13.32
C THR A 219 1.93 -17.11 12.30
N VAL A 220 1.39 -16.02 11.75
CA VAL A 220 0.30 -16.02 10.77
C VAL A 220 0.72 -15.23 9.52
N ASN A 221 0.48 -15.79 8.34
CA ASN A 221 0.80 -15.18 7.05
C ASN A 221 -0.46 -14.61 6.38
N ILE A 222 -0.34 -13.40 5.81
CA ILE A 222 -1.28 -12.88 4.82
C ILE A 222 -0.76 -13.29 3.44
N HIS A 223 -1.31 -14.36 2.87
CA HIS A 223 -0.88 -14.89 1.58
C HIS A 223 -1.85 -14.48 0.47
N PRO A 224 -1.43 -13.71 -0.55
CA PRO A 224 -2.33 -13.17 -1.59
C PRO A 224 -2.61 -14.19 -2.71
N SER A 225 -3.14 -15.35 -2.32
CA SER A 225 -3.87 -16.30 -3.18
C SER A 225 -4.90 -17.08 -2.36
N LEU A 226 -5.68 -17.94 -3.02
CA LEU A 226 -6.52 -18.97 -2.39
C LEU A 226 -5.70 -20.24 -2.17
N LEU A 227 -5.12 -20.40 -0.97
CA LEU A 227 -4.32 -21.59 -0.63
C LEU A 227 -5.21 -22.86 -0.67
N PRO A 228 -4.70 -24.01 -1.13
CA PRO A 228 -3.28 -24.33 -1.42
C PRO A 228 -2.79 -23.90 -2.82
N ILE A 229 -3.59 -23.19 -3.61
CA ILE A 229 -3.20 -22.72 -4.95
C ILE A 229 -2.21 -21.55 -4.82
N TYR A 230 -1.17 -21.53 -5.65
CA TYR A 230 -0.13 -20.51 -5.71
C TYR A 230 0.68 -20.31 -4.41
N ARG A 231 1.15 -21.39 -3.79
CA ARG A 231 2.18 -21.32 -2.72
C ARG A 231 3.48 -20.73 -3.26
N GLY A 232 4.14 -19.83 -2.53
CA GLY A 232 5.45 -19.29 -2.85
C GLY A 232 5.49 -17.81 -3.23
N ALA A 233 6.42 -17.46 -4.12
CA ALA A 233 7.04 -16.13 -4.16
C ALA A 233 6.39 -15.11 -5.12
N ALA A 234 5.53 -15.53 -6.04
CA ALA A 234 4.88 -14.64 -7.01
C ALA A 234 3.38 -14.95 -7.27
N PRO A 235 2.56 -15.21 -6.24
CA PRO A 235 1.18 -15.69 -6.40
C PRO A 235 0.31 -14.81 -7.29
N VAL A 236 0.30 -13.49 -7.04
CA VAL A 236 -0.54 -12.53 -7.78
C VAL A 236 -0.15 -12.47 -9.26
N GLN A 237 1.15 -12.48 -9.56
CA GLN A 237 1.62 -12.45 -10.94
C GLN A 237 1.32 -13.76 -11.68
N ARG A 238 1.50 -14.92 -11.03
CA ARG A 238 1.19 -16.22 -11.66
C ARG A 238 -0.31 -16.39 -11.89
N ALA A 239 -1.15 -16.03 -10.92
CA ALA A 239 -2.60 -15.99 -11.09
C ALA A 239 -3.06 -15.12 -12.27
N LEU A 240 -2.49 -13.92 -12.43
CA LEU A 240 -2.78 -13.05 -13.58
C LEU A 240 -2.23 -13.59 -14.91
N GLN A 241 -1.06 -14.25 -14.89
CA GLN A 241 -0.44 -14.86 -16.07
C GLN A 241 -1.25 -16.05 -16.58
N ASP A 242 -1.78 -16.87 -15.67
CA ASP A 242 -2.64 -18.02 -15.96
C ASP A 242 -4.08 -17.59 -16.31
N GLY A 243 -4.40 -16.30 -16.17
CA GLY A 243 -5.67 -15.72 -16.62
C GLY A 243 -6.87 -16.01 -15.72
N VAL A 244 -6.65 -16.31 -14.43
CA VAL A 244 -7.74 -16.69 -13.53
C VAL A 244 -8.78 -15.57 -13.39
N LYS A 245 -10.07 -15.95 -13.43
CA LYS A 245 -11.19 -15.02 -13.22
C LYS A 245 -11.51 -14.76 -11.75
N GLN A 246 -11.12 -15.67 -10.86
CA GLN A 246 -11.27 -15.52 -9.42
C GLN A 246 -9.92 -15.79 -8.71
N THR A 247 -9.63 -15.01 -7.69
CA THR A 247 -8.49 -15.22 -6.77
C THR A 247 -8.91 -14.77 -5.37
N GLY A 248 -7.96 -14.54 -4.47
CA GLY A 248 -8.27 -14.07 -3.12
C GLY A 248 -7.04 -13.96 -2.24
N VAL A 249 -7.28 -13.85 -0.95
CA VAL A 249 -6.26 -13.79 0.09
C VAL A 249 -6.59 -14.82 1.18
N SER A 250 -5.57 -15.54 1.61
CA SER A 250 -5.64 -16.54 2.68
C SER A 250 -4.90 -16.05 3.91
N LEU A 251 -5.56 -16.13 5.06
CA LEU A 251 -4.94 -15.98 6.37
C LEU A 251 -4.61 -17.38 6.88
N ALA A 252 -3.33 -17.72 7.04
CA ALA A 252 -2.90 -19.07 7.40
C ALA A 252 -1.79 -19.07 8.46
N PHE A 253 -1.74 -20.09 9.31
CA PHE A 253 -0.60 -20.27 10.22
C PHE A 253 0.67 -20.59 9.42
N THR A 254 1.81 -20.00 9.81
CA THR A 254 3.10 -20.26 9.18
C THR A 254 3.76 -21.48 9.82
N VAL A 255 4.10 -22.47 8.98
CA VAL A 255 4.83 -23.67 9.36
C VAL A 255 6.21 -23.70 8.68
N ARG A 256 7.03 -24.72 8.96
CA ARG A 256 8.36 -24.81 8.36
C ARG A 256 8.35 -25.06 6.84
N ALA A 257 7.28 -25.67 6.31
CA ALA A 257 7.04 -25.85 4.88
C ALA A 257 6.43 -24.58 4.25
N LEU A 258 6.82 -24.29 3.00
CA LEU A 258 6.46 -23.05 2.30
C LEU A 258 4.94 -22.95 2.07
N ASP A 259 4.31 -21.96 2.71
CA ASP A 259 2.89 -21.58 2.59
C ASP A 259 1.89 -22.75 2.76
N ALA A 260 2.29 -23.81 3.46
CA ALA A 260 1.53 -25.07 3.58
C ALA A 260 0.79 -25.24 4.93
N GLY A 261 0.82 -24.23 5.80
CA GLY A 261 0.20 -24.33 7.13
C GLY A 261 -1.32 -24.13 7.14
N PRO A 262 -2.01 -24.53 8.22
CA PRO A 262 -3.48 -24.50 8.27
C PRO A 262 -4.09 -23.13 8.01
N ILE A 263 -5.14 -23.09 7.18
CA ILE A 263 -5.84 -21.88 6.76
C ILE A 263 -6.86 -21.52 7.84
N ILE A 264 -6.76 -20.30 8.39
CA ILE A 264 -7.66 -19.75 9.40
C ILE A 264 -8.93 -19.19 8.75
N ALA A 265 -8.76 -18.43 7.66
CA ALA A 265 -9.84 -17.82 6.89
C ALA A 265 -9.37 -17.41 5.48
N THR A 266 -10.31 -17.17 4.56
CA THR A 266 -10.05 -16.75 3.17
C THR A 266 -11.06 -15.69 2.73
N GLU A 267 -10.63 -14.73 1.90
CA GLU A 267 -11.53 -13.79 1.22
C GLU A 267 -11.30 -13.84 -0.30
N THR A 268 -12.34 -14.20 -1.06
CA THR A 268 -12.36 -14.27 -2.53
C THR A 268 -12.58 -12.91 -3.19
N ILE A 269 -12.11 -12.78 -4.43
CA ILE A 269 -12.42 -11.69 -5.36
C ILE A 269 -12.49 -12.18 -6.80
N GLU A 270 -13.40 -11.59 -7.58
CA GLU A 270 -13.31 -11.61 -9.04
C GLU A 270 -12.13 -10.73 -9.50
N VAL A 271 -11.49 -11.15 -10.58
CA VAL A 271 -10.34 -10.49 -11.21
C VAL A 271 -10.86 -9.73 -12.43
N ASP A 272 -10.86 -8.40 -12.35
CA ASP A 272 -11.05 -7.56 -13.54
C ASP A 272 -9.97 -7.87 -14.58
N ASP A 273 -10.33 -7.88 -15.87
CA ASP A 273 -9.40 -8.27 -16.92
C ASP A 273 -8.28 -7.23 -17.13
N HIS A 274 -8.49 -5.97 -16.76
CA HIS A 274 -7.51 -4.89 -16.93
C HIS A 274 -6.58 -4.71 -15.72
N ILE A 275 -6.92 -5.25 -14.55
CA ILE A 275 -6.14 -5.08 -13.31
C ILE A 275 -4.72 -5.64 -13.47
N LYS A 276 -3.73 -4.88 -13.01
CA LYS A 276 -2.32 -5.26 -13.07
C LYS A 276 -1.83 -5.76 -11.71
N ALA A 277 -0.73 -6.51 -11.72
CA ALA A 277 -0.23 -7.16 -10.51
C ALA A 277 0.03 -6.23 -9.31
N PRO A 278 0.53 -4.98 -9.46
CA PRO A 278 0.68 -4.06 -8.34
C PRO A 278 -0.66 -3.71 -7.68
N ASP A 279 -1.66 -3.38 -8.49
CA ASP A 279 -2.99 -2.92 -8.05
C ASP A 279 -3.79 -4.06 -7.40
N LEU A 280 -3.69 -5.27 -7.98
CA LEU A 280 -4.27 -6.49 -7.42
C LEU A 280 -3.59 -6.90 -6.11
N LEU A 281 -2.27 -6.76 -6.00
CA LEU A 281 -1.53 -7.05 -4.77
C LEU A 281 -1.93 -6.08 -3.64
N GLU A 282 -2.08 -4.79 -3.94
CA GLU A 282 -2.57 -3.78 -3.01
C GLU A 282 -4.00 -4.06 -2.54
N LEU A 283 -4.92 -4.37 -3.46
CA LEU A 283 -6.29 -4.80 -3.15
C LEU A 283 -6.34 -6.03 -2.23
N LEU A 284 -5.51 -7.05 -2.52
CA LEU A 284 -5.42 -8.26 -1.72
C LEU A 284 -4.82 -8.03 -0.34
N PHE A 285 -3.84 -7.13 -0.20
CA PHE A 285 -3.32 -6.75 1.12
C PHE A 285 -4.31 -5.88 1.93
N HIS A 286 -5.12 -5.03 1.29
CA HIS A 286 -6.22 -4.33 1.97
C HIS A 286 -7.29 -5.30 2.50
N LYS A 287 -7.66 -6.32 1.72
CA LYS A 287 -8.58 -7.39 2.14
C LYS A 287 -7.97 -8.25 3.24
N GLY A 288 -6.76 -8.74 3.04
CA GLY A 288 -6.02 -9.54 4.02
C GLY A 288 -5.80 -8.83 5.36
N SER A 289 -5.61 -7.51 5.36
CA SER A 289 -5.52 -6.71 6.58
C SER A 289 -6.86 -6.64 7.33
N LYS A 290 -7.99 -6.50 6.62
CA LYS A 290 -9.33 -6.53 7.25
C LYS A 290 -9.63 -7.92 7.82
N LEU A 291 -9.35 -8.97 7.06
CA LEU A 291 -9.53 -10.36 7.46
C LEU A 291 -8.68 -10.70 8.70
N LEU A 292 -7.41 -10.28 8.72
CA LEU A 292 -6.53 -10.36 9.88
C LEU A 292 -7.13 -9.70 11.11
N ILE A 293 -7.54 -8.43 11.03
CA ILE A 293 -8.09 -7.69 12.17
C ILE A 293 -9.38 -8.35 12.71
N ALA A 294 -10.22 -8.91 11.83
CA ALA A 294 -11.40 -9.66 12.22
C ALA A 294 -11.07 -11.00 12.92
N GLU A 295 -9.95 -11.63 12.58
CA GLU A 295 -9.51 -12.91 13.16
C GLU A 295 -8.57 -12.77 14.37
N LEU A 296 -8.03 -11.58 14.66
CA LEU A 296 -7.18 -11.37 15.85
C LEU A 296 -7.82 -11.89 17.16
N PRO A 297 -9.14 -11.71 17.44
CA PRO A 297 -9.76 -12.30 18.63
C PRO A 297 -9.62 -13.83 18.69
N SER A 298 -9.95 -14.53 17.59
CA SER A 298 -9.92 -15.99 17.52
C SER A 298 -8.48 -16.55 17.58
N ILE A 299 -7.51 -15.80 17.05
CA ILE A 299 -6.08 -16.12 17.14
C ILE A 299 -5.62 -16.01 18.60
N PHE A 300 -6.11 -15.00 19.33
CA PHE A 300 -5.70 -14.71 20.70
C PHE A 300 -6.45 -15.48 21.79
N ASP A 301 -7.64 -16.02 21.53
CA ASP A 301 -8.32 -16.98 22.41
C ASP A 301 -8.00 -18.45 22.06
N GLY A 302 -7.33 -18.68 20.93
CA GLY A 302 -6.89 -20.00 20.46
C GLY A 302 -7.91 -20.75 19.60
N SER A 303 -9.15 -20.28 19.49
CA SER A 303 -10.19 -20.91 18.65
C SER A 303 -9.81 -20.94 17.16
N ALA A 304 -9.00 -19.99 16.68
CA ALA A 304 -8.38 -20.03 15.35
C ALA A 304 -7.66 -21.35 15.07
N ARG A 305 -6.87 -21.84 16.04
CA ARG A 305 -6.10 -23.09 15.91
C ARG A 305 -7.01 -24.32 15.89
N VAL A 306 -8.21 -24.24 16.46
CA VAL A 306 -9.20 -25.32 16.45
C VAL A 306 -9.99 -25.34 15.14
N LYS A 307 -10.35 -24.16 14.58
CA LYS A 307 -11.10 -24.06 13.32
C LYS A 307 -10.24 -24.11 12.06
N ALA A 308 -8.93 -23.85 12.14
CA ALA A 308 -8.08 -23.74 10.97
C ALA A 308 -7.94 -25.07 10.21
N GLN A 309 -8.18 -25.02 8.90
CA GLN A 309 -8.24 -26.21 8.05
C GLN A 309 -6.84 -26.59 7.55
N PRO A 310 -6.37 -27.85 7.73
CA PRO A 310 -5.18 -28.36 7.06
C PRO A 310 -5.30 -28.22 5.54
N GLN A 311 -4.20 -27.90 4.87
CA GLN A 311 -4.18 -27.82 3.41
C GLN A 311 -4.08 -29.20 2.76
N ASP A 312 -4.78 -29.38 1.65
CA ASP A 312 -4.66 -30.55 0.80
C ASP A 312 -3.48 -30.37 -0.17
N ASP A 313 -2.36 -31.03 0.13
CA ASP A 313 -1.15 -30.96 -0.69
C ASP A 313 -1.33 -31.52 -2.11
N SER A 314 -2.33 -32.39 -2.36
CA SER A 314 -2.63 -32.90 -3.72
C SER A 314 -3.22 -31.82 -4.63
N LYS A 315 -3.76 -30.74 -4.05
CA LYS A 315 -4.31 -29.57 -4.75
C LYS A 315 -3.35 -28.37 -4.78
N ALA A 316 -2.14 -28.51 -4.25
CA ALA A 316 -1.20 -27.42 -4.15
C ALA A 316 -0.55 -27.09 -5.51
N THR A 317 -0.58 -25.82 -5.90
CA THR A 317 0.19 -25.31 -7.05
C THR A 317 1.25 -24.32 -6.59
N LEU A 318 2.35 -24.24 -7.32
CA LEU A 318 3.48 -23.37 -6.98
C LEU A 318 3.44 -22.07 -7.77
N ALA A 319 3.77 -20.97 -7.10
CA ALA A 319 4.01 -19.67 -7.69
C ALA A 319 5.51 -19.34 -7.66
N PRO A 320 6.33 -19.93 -8.55
CA PRO A 320 7.77 -19.70 -8.57
C PRO A 320 8.08 -18.24 -8.88
N LYS A 321 9.11 -17.71 -8.20
CA LYS A 321 9.62 -16.35 -8.39
C LYS A 321 9.90 -16.10 -9.87
N ILE A 322 9.43 -14.96 -10.38
CA ILE A 322 9.60 -14.58 -11.79
C ILE A 322 11.06 -14.19 -12.09
N GLY A 323 11.52 -14.51 -13.30
CA GLY A 323 12.82 -14.09 -13.85
C GLY A 323 12.73 -12.89 -14.81
N PRO A 324 13.80 -12.08 -14.98
CA PRO A 324 13.85 -11.01 -15.97
C PRO A 324 13.91 -11.54 -17.42
N ASP A 325 14.39 -12.76 -17.60
CA ASP A 325 14.38 -13.58 -18.81
C ASP A 325 12.96 -13.92 -19.28
N GLU A 326 12.02 -14.11 -18.36
CA GLU A 326 10.60 -14.33 -18.70
C GLU A 326 9.94 -13.11 -19.36
N SER A 327 10.56 -11.92 -19.34
CA SER A 327 9.93 -10.67 -19.81
C SER A 327 9.61 -10.63 -21.32
N TRP A 328 10.13 -11.53 -22.14
CA TRP A 328 9.86 -11.56 -23.58
C TRP A 328 8.43 -11.98 -23.93
N LEU A 329 7.84 -11.27 -24.88
CA LEU A 329 6.59 -11.59 -25.56
C LEU A 329 6.92 -12.14 -26.95
N PHE A 330 6.20 -13.19 -27.35
CA PHE A 330 6.30 -13.83 -28.65
C PHE A 330 4.88 -13.88 -29.25
N PHE A 331 4.71 -13.37 -30.46
CA PHE A 331 3.38 -13.14 -31.07
C PHE A 331 2.86 -14.35 -31.87
N ASP A 332 3.48 -15.51 -31.67
CA ASP A 332 2.92 -16.83 -31.97
C ASP A 332 1.90 -17.28 -30.92
N GLN A 333 1.96 -16.71 -29.70
CA GLN A 333 0.99 -16.92 -28.63
C GLN A 333 -0.30 -16.12 -28.85
N GLU A 334 -1.42 -16.61 -28.32
CA GLU A 334 -2.71 -15.93 -28.43
C GLU A 334 -2.78 -14.62 -27.63
N ALA A 335 -3.52 -13.64 -28.14
CA ALA A 335 -3.64 -12.32 -27.53
C ALA A 335 -4.08 -12.32 -26.05
N PRO A 336 -5.01 -13.18 -25.57
CA PRO A 336 -5.33 -13.28 -24.15
C PRO A 336 -4.14 -13.70 -23.28
N VAL A 337 -3.29 -14.63 -23.75
CA VAL A 337 -2.10 -15.09 -23.03
C VAL A 337 -1.07 -13.95 -22.91
N LEU A 338 -0.87 -13.21 -24.00
CA LEU A 338 0.03 -12.06 -24.01
C LEU A 338 -0.50 -10.90 -23.17
N HIS A 339 -1.80 -10.63 -23.20
CA HIS A 339 -2.45 -9.63 -22.34
C HIS A 339 -2.32 -9.98 -20.86
N ASN A 340 -2.61 -11.23 -20.48
CA ASN A 340 -2.40 -11.78 -19.14
C ASN A 340 -0.95 -11.59 -18.68
N LYS A 341 0.03 -11.93 -19.53
CA LYS A 341 1.45 -11.73 -19.24
C LYS A 341 1.84 -10.25 -19.05
N VAL A 342 1.26 -9.34 -19.84
CA VAL A 342 1.48 -7.88 -19.71
C VAL A 342 0.95 -7.33 -18.39
N ARG A 343 -0.28 -7.69 -17.98
CA ARG A 343 -0.86 -7.23 -16.71
C ARG A 343 -0.20 -7.88 -15.49
N ALA A 344 0.16 -9.16 -15.60
CA ALA A 344 0.92 -9.91 -14.59
C ALA A 344 2.32 -9.34 -14.31
N PHE A 345 3.09 -9.01 -15.35
CA PHE A 345 4.48 -8.57 -15.19
C PHE A 345 4.63 -7.04 -15.09
N SER A 346 3.52 -6.32 -14.86
CA SER A 346 3.50 -4.88 -14.65
C SER A 346 4.46 -4.44 -13.53
N GLY A 347 5.16 -3.33 -13.74
CA GLY A 347 6.24 -2.87 -12.87
C GLY A 347 7.52 -3.71 -13.03
N TRP A 348 7.52 -4.95 -12.52
CA TRP A 348 8.67 -5.85 -12.58
C TRP A 348 8.27 -7.29 -12.97
N PRO A 349 8.97 -7.93 -13.92
CA PRO A 349 10.11 -7.42 -14.69
C PRO A 349 9.73 -6.38 -15.78
N GLY A 350 8.44 -6.14 -16.00
CA GLY A 350 7.90 -5.56 -17.23
C GLY A 350 7.86 -6.60 -18.35
N THR A 351 7.24 -6.27 -19.47
CA THR A 351 7.31 -7.09 -20.69
C THR A 351 8.06 -6.39 -21.82
N ARG A 352 8.61 -7.17 -22.75
CA ARG A 352 9.44 -6.72 -23.87
C ARG A 352 9.04 -7.44 -25.16
N ALA A 353 9.09 -6.73 -26.26
CA ALA A 353 8.95 -7.27 -27.60
C ALA A 353 10.10 -6.77 -28.49
N LYS A 354 10.44 -7.56 -29.51
CA LYS A 354 11.19 -7.07 -30.67
C LYS A 354 10.19 -6.84 -31.80
N ILE A 355 10.37 -5.76 -32.54
CA ILE A 355 9.60 -5.45 -33.75
C ILE A 355 10.54 -4.95 -34.84
N GLN A 356 10.13 -5.05 -36.09
CA GLN A 356 10.87 -4.53 -37.24
C GLN A 356 10.17 -3.27 -37.77
N ALA A 357 10.85 -2.13 -37.70
CA ALA A 357 10.45 -0.96 -38.48
C ALA A 357 11.03 -1.10 -39.90
N VAL A 358 10.24 -0.76 -40.92
CA VAL A 358 10.65 -0.77 -42.32
C VAL A 358 10.39 0.61 -42.91
N ASP A 359 11.40 1.27 -43.47
CA ASP A 359 11.24 2.57 -44.11
C ASP A 359 10.73 2.48 -45.55
N LYS A 360 10.63 3.63 -46.22
CA LYS A 360 10.12 3.73 -47.60
C LYS A 360 11.08 3.14 -48.64
N ASP A 361 12.36 3.04 -48.30
CA ASP A 361 13.41 2.50 -49.16
C ASP A 361 13.63 1.00 -48.90
N GLY A 362 12.81 0.41 -48.01
CA GLY A 362 12.83 -1.01 -47.65
C GLY A 362 13.85 -1.38 -46.57
N GLN A 363 14.56 -0.41 -45.98
CA GLN A 363 15.57 -0.71 -44.95
C GLN A 363 14.89 -1.18 -43.66
N LYS A 364 15.46 -2.23 -43.06
CA LYS A 364 14.87 -2.94 -41.92
C LYS A 364 15.63 -2.62 -40.63
N LYS A 365 14.93 -2.07 -39.64
CA LYS A 365 15.48 -1.73 -38.33
C LYS A 365 14.75 -2.43 -37.20
N THR A 366 15.43 -3.35 -36.52
CA THR A 366 14.91 -3.98 -35.31
C THR A 366 14.87 -2.97 -34.16
N LEU A 367 13.73 -2.89 -33.48
CA LEU A 367 13.51 -2.11 -32.26
C LEU A 367 13.15 -3.08 -31.12
N GLU A 368 13.84 -2.97 -29.99
CA GLU A 368 13.31 -3.49 -28.72
C GLU A 368 12.37 -2.44 -28.14
N ILE A 369 11.16 -2.85 -27.76
CA ILE A 369 10.20 -2.04 -27.02
C ILE A 369 9.77 -2.77 -25.75
N LYS A 370 9.46 -2.01 -24.69
CA LYS A 370 8.63 -2.52 -23.59
C LYS A 370 7.17 -2.29 -23.93
N ILE A 371 6.33 -3.28 -23.60
CA ILE A 371 4.87 -3.19 -23.68
C ILE A 371 4.34 -2.99 -22.25
N ILE A 372 3.49 -1.98 -22.06
CA ILE A 372 3.14 -1.43 -20.74
C ILE A 372 1.65 -1.59 -20.42
N THR A 373 0.79 -1.41 -21.44
CA THR A 373 -0.67 -1.55 -21.33
C THR A 373 -1.20 -2.13 -22.64
N THR A 374 -2.06 -3.15 -22.53
CA THR A 374 -2.69 -3.84 -23.66
C THR A 374 -4.17 -4.10 -23.40
N ARG A 375 -4.89 -4.49 -24.45
CA ARG A 375 -6.26 -5.01 -24.44
C ARG A 375 -6.36 -6.15 -25.46
N VAL A 376 -7.18 -7.16 -25.19
CA VAL A 376 -7.52 -8.17 -26.22
C VAL A 376 -8.54 -7.54 -27.17
N CYS A 377 -8.31 -7.61 -28.49
CA CYS A 377 -9.27 -7.05 -29.43
C CYS A 377 -10.57 -7.87 -29.42
N SER A 378 -11.72 -7.20 -29.31
CA SER A 378 -13.06 -7.81 -29.24
C SER A 378 -13.72 -8.02 -30.59
N HIS A 379 -13.03 -7.71 -31.69
CA HIS A 379 -13.57 -7.81 -33.05
C HIS A 379 -12.79 -8.84 -33.85
N GLU A 380 -13.50 -9.84 -34.37
CA GLU A 380 -12.98 -10.72 -35.41
C GLU A 380 -12.88 -9.92 -36.72
N ASN A 381 -11.78 -10.12 -37.47
CA ASN A 381 -11.53 -9.55 -38.80
C ASN A 381 -11.28 -8.03 -38.89
N GLU A 382 -10.23 -7.53 -38.24
CA GLU A 382 -9.44 -6.45 -38.86
C GLU A 382 -8.44 -7.07 -39.83
N HIS A 383 -8.54 -6.74 -41.12
CA HIS A 383 -7.70 -7.32 -42.17
C HIS A 383 -6.26 -6.78 -42.12
N PHE A 384 -5.34 -7.57 -41.58
CA PHE A 384 -3.91 -7.38 -41.80
C PHE A 384 -3.56 -7.60 -43.27
N ASN A 385 -2.90 -6.62 -43.92
CA ASN A 385 -2.49 -6.73 -45.33
C ASN A 385 -1.42 -7.81 -45.56
N GLU A 386 -0.60 -8.08 -44.54
CA GLU A 386 0.43 -9.11 -44.51
C GLU A 386 0.42 -9.73 -43.09
N ALA A 387 0.67 -11.03 -42.93
CA ALA A 387 0.48 -11.76 -41.67
C ALA A 387 1.36 -11.30 -40.47
N ASP A 388 2.33 -10.41 -40.73
CA ASP A 388 3.21 -9.82 -39.72
C ASP A 388 3.04 -8.29 -39.56
N ASP A 389 2.26 -7.61 -40.39
CA ASP A 389 2.11 -6.14 -40.31
C ASP A 389 1.42 -5.73 -39.00
N ILE A 390 2.05 -4.81 -38.25
CA ILE A 390 1.45 -4.20 -37.05
C ILE A 390 0.70 -2.95 -37.50
N ALA A 391 -0.62 -2.98 -37.40
CA ALA A 391 -1.50 -1.87 -37.78
C ALA A 391 -1.58 -0.82 -36.66
N PHE A 392 -2.14 0.35 -36.98
CA PHE A 392 -2.56 1.35 -35.99
C PHE A 392 -4.02 1.71 -36.22
N VAL A 393 -4.88 1.32 -35.28
CA VAL A 393 -6.34 1.42 -35.41
C VAL A 393 -6.92 1.87 -34.07
N ASN A 394 -7.93 2.75 -34.12
CA ASN A 394 -8.65 3.27 -32.94
C ASN A 394 -7.77 3.81 -31.78
N GLY A 395 -6.53 4.24 -32.09
CA GLY A 395 -5.58 4.79 -31.13
C GLY A 395 -4.58 3.78 -30.55
N ALA A 396 -4.68 2.50 -30.90
CA ALA A 396 -3.82 1.39 -30.47
C ALA A 396 -2.89 0.90 -31.60
N LEU A 397 -1.77 0.26 -31.25
CA LEU A 397 -1.04 -0.59 -32.19
C LEU A 397 -1.67 -1.99 -32.14
N VAL A 398 -2.10 -2.54 -33.28
CA VAL A 398 -2.74 -3.86 -33.34
C VAL A 398 -1.72 -4.88 -33.82
N PHE A 399 -1.38 -5.84 -32.96
CA PHE A 399 -0.43 -6.91 -33.26
C PHE A 399 -1.19 -8.19 -33.66
N PRO A 400 -0.92 -8.77 -34.85
CA PRO A 400 -1.41 -10.10 -35.18
C PRO A 400 -0.78 -11.13 -34.25
N CYS A 401 -1.60 -12.00 -33.65
CA CYS A 401 -1.19 -12.98 -32.63
C CYS A 401 -1.56 -14.41 -33.02
N GLY A 402 -1.23 -15.37 -32.16
CA GLY A 402 -1.54 -16.79 -32.32
C GLY A 402 -3.02 -17.07 -32.61
N ARG A 403 -3.28 -18.11 -33.41
CA ARG A 403 -4.62 -18.59 -33.79
C ARG A 403 -5.55 -17.52 -34.40
N GLY A 404 -5.00 -16.47 -35.01
CA GLY A 404 -5.78 -15.39 -35.64
C GLY A 404 -6.34 -14.36 -34.65
N THR A 405 -5.92 -14.40 -33.39
CA THR A 405 -6.27 -13.38 -32.39
C THR A 405 -5.47 -12.09 -32.60
N SER A 406 -5.94 -10.97 -32.05
CA SER A 406 -5.28 -9.66 -32.16
C SER A 406 -5.07 -9.02 -30.78
N LEU A 407 -3.86 -8.55 -30.52
CA LEU A 407 -3.50 -7.84 -29.29
C LEU A 407 -3.37 -6.34 -29.56
N GLU A 408 -4.19 -5.53 -28.90
CA GLU A 408 -4.05 -4.08 -28.92
C GLU A 408 -3.02 -3.65 -27.87
N VAL A 409 -1.99 -2.94 -28.31
CA VAL A 409 -1.00 -2.29 -27.44
C VAL A 409 -1.33 -0.80 -27.36
N LEU A 410 -1.66 -0.35 -26.14
CA LEU A 410 -2.08 1.03 -25.85
C LEU A 410 -0.90 1.92 -25.43
N GLU A 411 0.10 1.34 -24.76
CA GLU A 411 1.27 2.05 -24.24
C GLU A 411 2.56 1.24 -24.38
N VAL A 412 3.62 1.92 -24.82
CA VAL A 412 4.96 1.36 -25.06
C VAL A 412 6.04 2.23 -24.42
N GLN A 413 7.23 1.66 -24.20
CA GLN A 413 8.43 2.40 -23.80
C GLN A 413 9.63 1.94 -24.62
N LEU A 414 10.27 2.90 -25.31
CA LEU A 414 11.57 2.68 -25.96
C LEU A 414 12.72 2.67 -24.92
N PRO A 415 13.82 1.94 -25.17
CA PRO A 415 15.01 1.95 -24.32
C PRO A 415 15.50 3.37 -24.03
N GLY A 416 15.66 3.70 -22.75
CA GLY A 416 16.11 5.02 -22.29
C GLY A 416 15.09 6.16 -22.46
N LYS A 417 13.85 5.88 -22.87
CA LYS A 417 12.77 6.88 -23.02
C LYS A 417 11.68 6.71 -21.94
N ASN A 418 10.76 7.66 -21.89
CA ASN A 418 9.55 7.55 -21.06
C ASN A 418 8.54 6.58 -21.70
N VAL A 419 7.52 6.19 -20.93
CA VAL A 419 6.32 5.54 -21.46
C VAL A 419 5.57 6.55 -22.35
N VAL A 420 5.03 6.08 -23.47
CA VAL A 420 4.22 6.86 -24.41
C VAL A 420 3.01 6.06 -24.89
N LYS A 421 1.90 6.75 -25.18
CA LYS A 421 0.73 6.15 -25.84
C LYS A 421 1.08 5.72 -27.26
N ALA A 422 0.42 4.66 -27.73
CA ALA A 422 0.56 4.10 -29.09
C ALA A 422 0.50 5.17 -30.19
N ALA A 423 -0.47 6.09 -30.15
CA ALA A 423 -0.58 7.19 -31.11
C ALA A 423 0.67 8.10 -31.17
N ALA A 424 1.29 8.39 -30.03
CA ALA A 424 2.51 9.23 -29.98
C ALA A 424 3.74 8.47 -30.49
N PHE A 425 3.81 7.15 -30.26
CA PHE A 425 4.83 6.29 -30.84
C PHE A 425 4.66 6.18 -32.37
N TRP A 426 3.45 5.91 -32.86
CA TRP A 426 3.12 5.78 -34.28
C TRP A 426 3.45 7.05 -35.07
N ASN A 427 3.04 8.24 -34.56
CA ASN A 427 3.40 9.52 -35.18
C ASN A 427 4.93 9.75 -35.23
N GLY A 428 5.68 9.17 -34.29
CA GLY A 428 7.15 9.18 -34.27
C GLY A 428 7.80 8.37 -35.40
N LEU A 429 7.08 7.44 -36.03
CA LEU A 429 7.59 6.58 -37.11
C LEU A 429 7.74 7.28 -38.46
N ARG A 430 7.10 8.45 -38.66
CA ARG A 430 7.18 9.26 -39.89
C ARG A 430 6.86 8.48 -41.19
N GLY A 431 6.00 7.46 -41.10
CA GLY A 431 5.61 6.62 -42.24
C GLY A 431 6.47 5.37 -42.48
N GLN A 432 7.32 4.96 -41.53
CA GLN A 432 7.82 3.57 -41.49
C GLN A 432 6.64 2.61 -41.24
N LYS A 433 6.60 1.48 -41.95
CA LYS A 433 5.77 0.33 -41.58
C LYS A 433 6.34 -0.34 -40.31
N LEU A 434 5.50 -1.06 -39.58
CA LEU A 434 5.92 -1.96 -38.51
C LEU A 434 5.55 -3.41 -38.83
N LYS A 435 6.41 -4.34 -38.47
CA LYS A 435 6.14 -5.79 -38.47
C LYS A 435 6.52 -6.42 -37.14
N LYS A 436 5.82 -7.50 -36.74
CA LYS A 436 6.24 -8.36 -35.63
C LYS A 436 7.50 -9.17 -35.98
N LEU A 437 8.13 -9.74 -34.96
CA LEU A 437 9.33 -10.60 -35.02
C LEU A 437 9.18 -11.76 -34.03
#